data_AF-S5ZXD5-F1
#
_entry.id   AF-S5ZXD5-F1
#
_cell.length_a   1.000
_cell.length_b   1.000
_cell.length_c   1.000
_cell.angle_alpha   90.00
_cell.angle_beta   90.00
_cell.angle_gamma   90.00
#
_symmetry.space_group_name_H-M   'P 1'
#
loop_
_entity.id
_entity.type
_entity.pdbx_description
1 polymer ?
#
loop_
_entity_poly.entity_id
_entity_poly.type
_entity_poly.pdbx_seq_one_letter_code
_entity_poly.pdbx_strand_id
1 'polypeptide(L)'
;MSKISNIKENSKTVKICDECGSPFFGSSSKMDALCPNCAHILYGYPNCNHIFKDGKCIKCLYNKNASGYIKKLFNEGINEE
;
A
#
# COMPACT_ATOMS: atom_id res chain seq x y z
N MET A 1 4.37 -27.53 25.95
CA MET A 1 5.21 -27.33 24.74
C MET A 1 4.24 -26.87 23.66
N SER A 2 4.26 -25.67 23.08
CA SER A 2 5.38 -24.80 22.74
C SER A 2 4.96 -23.32 22.72
N LYS A 3 5.79 -22.50 23.39
CA LYS A 3 6.15 -21.09 23.18
C LYS A 3 5.24 -20.18 22.32
N ILE A 4 4.58 -19.27 23.03
CA ILE A 4 4.41 -17.82 22.78
C ILE A 4 4.90 -17.31 21.42
N SER A 5 4.00 -16.65 20.68
CA SER A 5 4.36 -15.46 19.89
C SER A 5 3.34 -14.37 20.20
N ASN A 6 3.70 -13.48 21.12
CA ASN A 6 3.04 -12.19 21.33
C ASN A 6 3.09 -11.40 20.01
N ILE A 7 2.02 -11.47 19.22
CA ILE A 7 1.78 -10.48 18.19
C ILE A 7 1.19 -9.31 18.94
N LYS A 8 2.01 -8.28 19.21
CA LYS A 8 1.49 -6.95 19.55
C LYS A 8 0.62 -6.53 18.36
N GLU A 9 -0.67 -6.79 18.45
CA GLU A 9 -1.70 -6.23 17.59
C GLU A 9 -1.68 -4.72 17.79
N ASN A 10 -0.82 -4.05 17.02
CA ASN A 10 -1.04 -2.66 16.69
C ASN A 10 -2.33 -2.68 15.87
N SER A 11 -3.44 -2.27 16.47
CA SER A 11 -4.80 -2.24 15.93
C SER A 11 -4.92 -1.28 14.74
N LYS A 12 -4.12 -1.51 13.71
CA LYS A 12 -4.18 -0.82 12.44
C LYS A 12 -5.32 -1.45 11.66
N THR A 13 -6.42 -0.71 11.53
CA THR A 13 -7.52 -1.10 10.67
C THR A 13 -7.00 -1.33 9.25
N VAL A 14 -7.13 -2.57 8.78
CA VAL A 14 -6.81 -2.92 7.41
C VAL A 14 -7.99 -2.52 6.55
N LYS A 15 -7.72 -1.72 5.52
CA LYS A 15 -8.70 -1.28 4.53
C LYS A 15 -8.31 -1.82 3.16
N ILE A 16 -9.28 -1.92 2.26
CA ILE A 16 -9.04 -2.31 0.87
C ILE A 16 -9.07 -1.04 0.04
N CYS A 17 -8.09 -0.87 -0.85
CA CYS A 17 -8.03 0.27 -1.75
C CYS A 17 -9.11 0.14 -2.82
N ASP A 18 -9.96 1.15 -2.97
CA ASP A 18 -11.04 1.15 -3.97
C ASP A 18 -10.49 1.18 -5.41
N GLU A 19 -9.28 1.70 -5.62
CA GLU A 19 -8.69 1.83 -6.95
C GLU A 19 -7.95 0.60 -7.43
N CYS A 20 -7.25 -0.11 -6.53
CA CYS A 20 -6.40 -1.24 -6.90
C CYS A 20 -6.71 -2.54 -6.18
N GLY A 21 -7.67 -2.56 -5.26
CA GLY A 21 -8.02 -3.73 -4.45
C GLY A 21 -6.92 -4.20 -3.50
N SER A 22 -5.82 -3.44 -3.36
CA SER A 22 -4.75 -3.80 -2.43
C SER A 22 -5.18 -3.59 -0.99
N PRO A 23 -4.85 -4.52 -0.07
CA PRO A 23 -4.97 -4.25 1.35
C PRO A 23 -3.95 -3.20 1.77
N PHE A 24 -4.35 -2.28 2.63
CA PHE A 24 -3.47 -1.29 3.22
C PHE A 24 -3.85 -0.96 4.67
N PHE A 25 -2.91 -0.41 5.44
CA PHE A 25 -3.25 0.11 6.77
C PHE A 25 -3.89 1.50 6.63
N GLY A 26 -5.08 1.71 7.19
CA GLY A 26 -5.74 3.03 7.18
C GLY A 26 -4.84 4.14 7.75
N SER A 27 -4.07 3.83 8.79
CA SER A 27 -3.10 4.77 9.39
C SER A 27 -1.92 5.14 8.47
N SER A 28 -1.69 4.40 7.39
CA SER A 28 -0.57 4.61 6.47
C SER A 28 -0.90 5.52 5.29
N SER A 29 -2.18 5.76 5.04
CA SER A 29 -2.65 6.63 3.96
C SER A 29 -3.25 7.92 4.52
N LYS A 30 -3.15 9.00 3.76
CA LYS A 30 -3.88 10.24 4.02
C LYS A 30 -5.33 10.16 3.57
N MET A 31 -5.66 9.18 2.74
CA MET A 31 -7.01 8.93 2.27
C MET A 31 -7.55 7.62 2.81
N ASP A 32 -8.80 7.67 3.23
CA ASP A 32 -9.45 6.57 3.94
C ASP A 32 -9.83 5.40 3.02
N ALA A 33 -10.02 5.66 1.73
CA ALA A 33 -10.41 4.68 0.71
C ALA A 33 -9.24 4.22 -0.18
N LEU A 34 -8.10 4.92 -0.15
CA LEU A 34 -7.01 4.72 -1.11
C LEU A 34 -5.71 4.35 -0.43
N CYS A 35 -5.00 3.37 -0.98
CA CYS A 35 -3.67 3.03 -0.47
C CYS A 35 -2.67 4.18 -0.73
N PRO A 36 -1.54 4.23 0.00
CA PRO A 36 -0.57 5.31 -0.14
C PRO A 36 -0.03 5.46 -1.57
N ASN A 37 0.05 4.37 -2.32
CA ASN A 37 0.53 4.38 -3.69
C ASN A 37 -0.48 5.01 -4.65
N CYS A 38 -1.76 4.59 -4.59
CA CYS A 38 -2.82 5.19 -5.42
C CYS A 38 -3.06 6.65 -5.03
N ALA A 39 -3.01 6.97 -3.74
CA ALA A 39 -3.13 8.35 -3.25
C ALA A 39 -1.98 9.24 -3.78
N HIS A 40 -0.77 8.70 -3.84
CA HIS A 40 0.38 9.39 -4.41
C HIS A 40 0.22 9.63 -5.92
N ILE A 41 -0.18 8.60 -6.67
CA ILE A 41 -0.26 8.68 -8.13
C ILE A 41 -1.41 9.59 -8.59
N LEU A 42 -2.58 9.49 -7.94
CA LEU A 42 -3.77 10.23 -8.36
C LEU A 42 -3.80 11.68 -7.85
N TYR A 43 -3.23 11.93 -6.66
CA TYR A 43 -3.38 13.23 -5.98
C TYR A 43 -2.06 13.82 -5.48
N GLY A 44 -0.91 13.17 -5.71
CA GLY A 44 0.40 13.70 -5.31
C GLY A 44 0.71 13.60 -3.82
N TYR A 45 -0.05 12.83 -3.02
CA TYR A 45 0.23 12.66 -1.59
C TYR A 45 1.59 11.99 -1.34
N PRO A 46 2.20 12.15 -0.16
CA PRO A 46 3.45 11.47 0.17
C PRO A 46 3.30 9.94 0.05
N ASN A 47 4.12 9.32 -0.80
CA ASN A 47 4.12 7.86 -0.94
C ASN A 47 4.79 7.20 0.27
N CYS A 48 4.44 5.94 0.52
CA CYS A 48 5.15 5.12 1.47
C CYS A 48 6.49 4.67 0.87
N ASN A 49 7.57 4.81 1.63
CA ASN A 49 8.83 4.12 1.33
C ASN A 49 8.65 2.62 1.57
N HIS A 50 8.11 1.93 0.56
CA HIS A 50 7.68 0.55 0.64
C HIS A 50 8.85 -0.38 0.97
N ILE A 51 8.75 -1.09 2.10
CA ILE A 51 9.69 -2.15 2.48
C ILE A 51 8.93 -3.46 2.39
N PHE A 52 9.23 -4.25 1.37
CA PHE A 52 8.54 -5.52 1.13
C PHE A 52 9.22 -6.67 1.87
N LYS A 53 8.41 -7.46 2.57
CA LYS A 53 8.79 -8.74 3.18
C LYS A 53 7.65 -9.72 2.89
N ASP A 54 7.98 -10.92 2.41
CA ASP A 54 6.99 -11.95 2.05
C ASP A 54 5.89 -11.45 1.09
N GLY A 55 6.25 -10.60 0.12
CA GLY A 55 5.33 -10.08 -0.90
C GLY A 55 4.39 -8.96 -0.45
N LYS A 56 4.46 -8.52 0.81
CA LYS A 56 3.67 -7.39 1.34
C LYS A 56 4.56 -6.31 1.95
N CYS A 57 4.12 -5.06 1.88
CA CYS A 57 4.83 -3.97 2.53
C CYS A 57 4.60 -4.05 4.05
N ILE A 58 5.66 -4.11 4.83
CA ILE A 58 5.53 -4.16 6.31
C ILE A 58 5.01 -2.84 6.90
N LYS A 59 5.15 -1.72 6.16
CA LYS A 59 4.75 -0.39 6.63
C LYS A 59 3.30 -0.03 6.32
N CYS A 60 2.81 -0.41 5.14
CA CYS A 60 1.49 -0.05 4.64
C CYS A 60 0.64 -1.22 4.18
N LEU A 61 1.11 -2.47 4.31
CA LEU A 61 0.45 -3.72 3.90
C LEU A 61 0.21 -3.90 2.38
N TYR A 62 0.48 -2.87 1.59
CA TYR A 62 0.41 -2.90 0.13
C TYR A 62 1.15 -4.11 -0.46
N ASN A 63 0.50 -4.87 -1.33
CA ASN A 63 0.98 -6.13 -1.90
C ASN A 63 1.44 -5.99 -3.37
N LYS A 64 1.86 -4.79 -3.80
CA LYS A 64 2.19 -4.47 -5.20
C LYS A 64 1.03 -4.67 -6.19
N ASN A 65 -0.20 -4.83 -5.71
CA ASN A 65 -1.34 -4.94 -6.61
C ASN A 65 -1.74 -3.53 -7.09
N ALA A 66 -1.73 -3.34 -8.40
CA ALA A 66 -2.07 -2.08 -9.04
C ALA A 66 -3.10 -2.36 -10.13
N SER A 67 -4.12 -1.49 -10.24
CA SER A 67 -5.08 -1.57 -11.34
C SER A 67 -4.39 -1.25 -12.67
N GLY A 68 -5.01 -1.67 -13.77
CA GLY A 68 -4.50 -1.38 -15.11
C GLY A 68 -4.28 0.11 -15.36
N TYR A 69 -5.16 0.95 -14.82
CA TYR A 69 -5.04 2.41 -14.91
C TYR A 69 -3.80 2.94 -14.17
N ILE A 70 -3.63 2.55 -12.91
CA ILE A 70 -2.46 2.93 -12.11
C ILE A 70 -1.16 2.43 -12.74
N LYS A 71 -1.15 1.22 -13.33
CA LYS A 71 0.00 0.68 -14.06
C LYS A 71 0.34 1.49 -15.31
N LYS A 72 -0.66 1.95 -16.06
CA LYS A 72 -0.45 2.84 -17.23
C LYS A 72 0.19 4.16 -16.80
N LEU A 73 -0.36 4.80 -15.77
CA LEU A 73 0.19 6.04 -15.22
C LEU A 73 1.63 5.87 -14.70
N PHE A 74 1.93 4.72 -14.06
CA PHE A 74 3.29 4.41 -13.62
C PHE A 74 4.26 4.25 -14.79
N ASN A 75 3.80 3.65 -15.89
CA ASN A 75 4.63 3.33 -17.05
C ASN A 75 4.78 4.52 -18.03
N GLU A 76 3.80 5.41 -18.08
CA GLU A 76 3.87 6.68 -18.84
C GLU A 76 4.85 7.68 -18.21
N GLY A 77 5.19 7.53 -16.93
CA GLY A 77 6.24 8.31 -16.26
C GLY A 77 7.67 7.75 -16.40
N ILE A 78 7.89 6.67 -17.16
CA ILE A 78 9.22 6.08 -17.42
C ILE A 78 9.54 6.10 -18.93
N ASN A 79 9.08 7.14 -19.63
CA ASN A 79 9.60 7.50 -20.95
C ASN A 79 10.12 8.94 -20.92
N GLU A 80 11.15 9.18 -20.13
CA GLU A 80 12.10 10.25 -20.44
C GLU A 80 13.50 9.61 -20.50
N GLU A 81 14.05 9.67 -21.72
CA GLU A 81 15.38 9.28 -22.25
C GLU A 81 15.70 7.80 -22.51
#